data_AF-A0A2H9QBH9-F1
#
_entry.id   AF-A0A2H9QBH9-F1
#
_cell.length_a   1.000
_cell.length_b   1.000
_cell.length_c   1.000
_cell.angle_alpha   90.00
_cell.angle_beta   90.00
_cell.angle_gamma   90.00
#
_symmetry.space_group_name_H-M   'P 1'
#
loop_
_entity.id
_entity.type
_entity.pdbx_description
1 polymer ?
#
loop_
_entity_poly.entity_id
_entity_poly.type
_entity_poly.pdbx_seq_one_letter_code
_entity_poly.pdbx_strand_id
1 'polypeptide(L)'
;MPSGTFDEYIGTHINNGKLAEFLKLLVNMTPNLVREFPHRLNQKALRENRFGEATKELDNWTNEYFTQAFISSGLVHTLYSEEIDGPVNGKK
;
A
#
# COMPACT_ATOMS: atom_id res chain seq x y z
N MET A 1 -9.79 15.77 -18.08
CA MET A 1 -8.94 14.64 -17.63
C MET A 1 -7.90 14.39 -18.71
N PRO A 2 -6.65 14.06 -18.37
CA PRO A 2 -5.70 13.64 -19.40
C PRO A 2 -6.31 12.45 -20.15
N SER A 3 -6.35 12.53 -21.47
CA SER A 3 -6.74 11.42 -22.34
C SER A 3 -5.57 10.44 -22.44
N GLY A 4 -5.82 9.15 -22.21
CA GLY A 4 -4.81 8.08 -22.31
C GLY A 4 -4.92 7.05 -21.19
N THR A 5 -4.29 5.89 -21.39
CA THR A 5 -4.17 4.86 -20.35
C THR A 5 -3.16 5.26 -19.28
N PHE A 6 -3.23 4.64 -18.10
CA PHE A 6 -2.23 4.87 -17.04
C PHE A 6 -0.80 4.54 -17.53
N ASP A 7 -0.65 3.50 -18.34
CA ASP A 7 0.65 3.13 -18.92
C ASP A 7 1.22 4.20 -19.85
N GLU A 8 0.38 4.81 -20.69
CA GLU A 8 0.78 5.92 -21.56
C GLU A 8 1.20 7.15 -20.76
N TYR A 9 0.46 7.47 -19.68
CA TYR A 9 0.80 8.57 -18.79
C TYR A 9 2.18 8.35 -18.14
N ILE A 10 2.39 7.18 -17.55
CA ILE A 10 3.65 6.82 -16.89
C ILE A 10 4.81 6.83 -17.89
N GLY A 11 4.63 6.23 -19.07
CA GLY A 11 5.67 6.19 -20.11
C GLY A 11 6.07 7.55 -20.66
N THR A 12 5.16 8.54 -20.61
CA THR A 12 5.41 9.90 -21.12
C THR A 12 5.99 10.82 -20.05
N HIS A 13 5.60 10.66 -18.78
CA HIS A 13 5.87 11.66 -17.73
C HIS A 13 6.86 11.19 -16.65
N ILE A 14 7.18 9.90 -16.57
CA ILE A 14 8.04 9.34 -15.52
C ILE A 14 9.32 8.76 -16.12
N ASN A 15 10.42 9.50 -15.99
CA ASN A 15 11.73 9.12 -16.55
C ASN A 15 12.49 8.07 -15.70
N ASN A 16 12.01 7.74 -14.50
CA ASN A 16 12.63 6.75 -13.63
C ASN A 16 11.85 5.44 -13.70
N GLY A 17 12.46 4.41 -14.30
CA GLY A 17 11.83 3.09 -14.49
C GLY A 17 11.38 2.43 -13.18
N LYS A 18 12.17 2.53 -12.10
CA LYS A 18 11.79 1.98 -10.79
C LYS A 18 10.61 2.71 -10.17
N LEU A 19 10.55 4.03 -10.33
CA LEU A 19 9.40 4.82 -9.88
C LEU A 19 8.15 4.48 -10.71
N ALA A 20 8.29 4.32 -12.02
CA ALA A 20 7.22 3.90 -12.90
C ALA A 20 6.67 2.51 -12.50
N GLU A 21 7.54 1.54 -12.24
CA GLU A 21 7.18 0.22 -11.74
C GLU A 21 6.47 0.27 -10.38
N PHE A 22 6.95 1.11 -9.45
CA PHE A 22 6.31 1.30 -8.15
C PHE A 22 4.90 1.89 -8.28
N LEU A 23 4.71 2.88 -9.15
CA LEU A 23 3.39 3.46 -9.41
C LEU A 23 2.44 2.45 -10.06
N LYS A 24 2.93 1.58 -10.95
CA LYS A 24 2.16 0.47 -11.52
C LYS A 24 1.77 -0.56 -10.46
N LEU A 25 2.67 -0.88 -9.52
CA LEU A 25 2.35 -1.74 -8.38
C LEU A 25 1.15 -1.18 -7.60
N LEU A 26 1.16 0.11 -7.26
CA LEU A 26 0.04 0.76 -6.55
C LEU A 26 -1.28 0.64 -7.32
N VAL A 27 -1.27 0.92 -8.63
CA VAL A 27 -2.46 0.78 -9.47
C VAL A 27 -2.97 -0.66 -9.49
N ASN A 28 -2.06 -1.63 -9.64
CA ASN A 28 -2.40 -3.06 -9.67
C ASN A 28 -2.95 -3.58 -8.33
N MET A 29 -2.65 -2.91 -7.22
CA MET A 29 -3.22 -3.24 -5.91
C MET A 29 -4.67 -2.76 -5.75
N THR A 30 -5.09 -1.77 -6.54
CA THR A 30 -6.39 -1.08 -6.41
C THR A 30 -7.61 -2.00 -6.52
N PRO A 31 -7.69 -2.97 -7.46
CA PRO A 31 -8.87 -3.84 -7.58
C PRO A 31 -9.14 -4.66 -6.31
N ASN A 32 -8.09 -5.18 -5.66
CA ASN A 32 -8.22 -5.90 -4.39
C ASN A 32 -8.61 -4.96 -3.25
N LEU A 33 -8.06 -3.74 -3.20
CA LEU A 33 -8.50 -2.73 -2.22
C LEU A 33 -10.01 -2.48 -2.36
N VAL A 34 -10.49 -2.16 -3.57
CA VAL A 34 -11.91 -1.91 -3.82
C VAL A 34 -12.79 -3.09 -3.43
N ARG A 35 -12.32 -4.33 -3.63
CA ARG A 35 -13.06 -5.54 -3.25
C ARG A 35 -13.11 -5.76 -1.74
N GLU A 36 -11.98 -5.66 -1.04
CA GLU A 36 -11.87 -6.04 0.37
C GLU A 36 -12.31 -4.93 1.32
N PHE A 37 -12.12 -3.65 0.95
CA PHE A 37 -12.37 -2.51 1.82
C PHE A 37 -13.77 -2.50 2.45
N PRO A 38 -14.88 -2.75 1.71
CA PRO A 38 -16.22 -2.78 2.31
C PRO A 38 -16.42 -3.90 3.35
N HIS A 39 -15.73 -5.03 3.18
CA HIS A 39 -15.82 -6.17 4.10
C HIS A 39 -15.03 -5.93 5.39
N ARG A 40 -13.97 -5.13 5.33
CA ARG A 40 -13.12 -4.80 6.48
C ARG A 40 -13.60 -3.56 7.24
N LEU A 41 -14.36 -2.67 6.58
CA LEU A 41 -14.93 -1.47 7.20
C LEU A 41 -15.98 -1.80 8.29
N ASN A 42 -16.71 -2.91 8.12
CA ASN A 42 -17.85 -3.27 8.98
C ASN A 42 -17.48 -4.10 10.22
N GLN A 43 -16.20 -4.38 10.45
CA GLN A 43 -15.77 -5.24 11.56
C GLN A 43 -15.36 -4.40 12.78
N LYS A 44 -15.84 -4.79 13.97
CA LYS A 44 -15.55 -4.10 15.24
C LYS A 44 -14.05 -4.15 15.54
N ALA A 45 -13.50 -3.06 16.07
CA ALA A 45 -12.09 -2.97 16.43
C ALA A 45 -11.67 -4.08 17.40
N LEU A 46 -10.51 -4.69 17.14
CA LEU A 46 -10.04 -5.89 17.84
C LEU A 46 -8.97 -5.59 18.91
N ARG A 47 -8.23 -4.47 18.80
CA ARG A 47 -7.12 -4.05 19.70
C ARG A 47 -6.94 -2.52 19.70
N GLU A 48 -6.11 -1.98 20.60
CA GLU A 48 -5.65 -0.57 20.60
C GLU A 48 -4.23 -0.48 20.00
N ASN A 49 -3.96 0.54 19.17
CA ASN A 49 -2.64 0.80 18.58
C ASN A 49 -1.74 1.59 19.57
N ARG A 50 -0.49 1.87 19.18
CA ARG A 50 0.50 2.55 20.04
C ARG A 50 0.12 3.98 20.46
N PHE A 51 -0.89 4.56 19.82
CA PHE A 51 -1.42 5.89 20.11
C PHE A 51 -2.72 5.83 20.93
N GLY A 52 -3.16 4.63 21.33
CA GLY A 52 -4.37 4.42 22.11
C GLY A 52 -5.66 4.46 21.28
N GLU A 53 -5.57 4.42 19.95
CA GLU A 53 -6.74 4.31 19.08
C GLU A 53 -7.13 2.85 18.90
N ALA A 54 -8.43 2.57 18.91
CA ALA A 54 -8.93 1.23 18.60
C ALA A 54 -8.56 0.88 17.15
N THR A 55 -7.56 0.02 16.96
CA THR A 55 -7.11 -0.46 15.66
C THR A 55 -8.26 -1.19 15.01
N LYS A 56 -8.84 -0.58 13.97
CA LYS A 56 -9.89 -1.22 13.20
C LYS A 56 -9.21 -2.30 12.36
N GLU A 57 -9.90 -3.41 12.13
CA GLU A 57 -9.36 -4.50 11.30
C GLU A 57 -8.90 -4.00 9.93
N LEU A 58 -9.57 -2.96 9.42
CA LEU A 58 -9.19 -2.28 8.19
C LEU A 58 -7.77 -1.71 8.26
N ASP A 59 -7.38 -1.07 9.36
CA ASP A 59 -6.08 -0.42 9.51
C ASP A 59 -4.97 -1.48 9.51
N ASN A 60 -5.14 -2.53 10.32
CA ASN A 60 -4.23 -3.68 10.36
C ASN A 60 -4.10 -4.36 9.00
N TRP A 61 -5.23 -4.67 8.36
CA TRP A 61 -5.24 -5.34 7.07
C TRP A 61 -4.58 -4.48 5.98
N THR A 62 -4.89 -3.18 5.95
CA THR A 62 -4.34 -2.24 4.97
C THR A 62 -2.83 -2.14 5.17
N ASN A 63 -2.37 -2.01 6.41
CA ASN A 63 -0.96 -1.98 6.76
C ASN A 63 -0.22 -3.26 6.33
N GLU A 64 -0.76 -4.44 6.64
CA GLU A 64 -0.18 -5.72 6.21
C GLU A 64 -0.15 -5.84 4.68
N TYR A 65 -1.25 -5.50 4.01
CA TYR A 65 -1.39 -5.60 2.57
C TYR A 65 -0.36 -4.72 1.83
N PHE A 66 -0.22 -3.46 2.23
CA PHE A 66 0.79 -2.56 1.66
C PHE A 66 2.21 -2.98 2.02
N THR A 67 2.45 -3.34 3.28
CA THR A 67 3.78 -3.75 3.72
C THR A 67 4.28 -4.97 2.94
N GLN A 68 3.43 -6.00 2.80
CA GLN A 68 3.80 -7.19 2.03
C GLN A 68 4.06 -6.87 0.56
N ALA A 69 3.18 -6.11 -0.10
CA ALA A 69 3.35 -5.76 -1.51
C ALA A 69 4.62 -4.94 -1.76
N PHE A 70 4.89 -3.93 -0.93
CA PHE A 70 6.04 -3.05 -1.11
C PHE A 70 7.35 -3.76 -0.84
N ILE A 71 7.43 -4.53 0.25
CA ILE A 71 8.64 -5.26 0.60
C ILE A 71 8.93 -6.40 -0.39
N SER A 72 7.91 -7.16 -0.80
CA SER A 72 8.09 -8.26 -1.77
C SER A 72 8.42 -7.78 -3.18
N SER A 73 8.05 -6.55 -3.55
CA SER A 73 8.38 -5.99 -4.86
C SER A 73 9.88 -5.77 -5.09
N GLY A 74 10.68 -5.68 -4.02
CA GLY A 74 12.09 -5.30 -4.10
C GLY A 74 12.34 -3.83 -4.50
N LEU A 75 11.27 -3.04 -4.68
CA LEU A 75 11.35 -1.61 -5.03
C LEU A 75 11.50 -0.72 -3.79
N VAL A 76 11.06 -1.20 -2.63
CA VAL A 76 11.11 -0.47 -1.35
C VAL A 76 12.13 -1.13 -0.43
N HIS A 77 13.17 -0.38 -0.08
CA HIS A 77 14.21 -0.86 0.83
C HIS A 77 13.78 -0.78 2.30
N THR A 78 13.14 0.32 2.68
CA THR A 78 12.68 0.56 4.05
C THR A 78 11.31 1.20 4.01
N LEU A 79 10.39 0.65 4.80
CA LEU A 79 9.02 1.10 4.94
C LEU A 79 8.77 1.56 6.37
N TYR A 80 8.11 2.70 6.49
CA TYR A 80 7.61 3.22 7.76
C TYR A 80 6.09 3.32 7.64
N SER A 81 5.39 2.92 8.70
CA SER A 81 3.93 2.98 8.80
C SER A 81 3.54 3.45 10.18
N GLU A 82 2.41 4.13 10.27
CA GLU A 82 1.82 4.57 11.55
C GLU A 82 1.51 3.38 12.47
N GLU A 83 1.11 2.26 11.87
CA GLU A 83 0.68 1.05 12.59
C GLU A 83 1.85 0.14 13.01
N ILE A 84 3.11 0.50 12.70
CA ILE A 84 4.29 -0.33 12.96
C ILE A 84 5.30 0.41 13.83
N ASP A 85 5.75 -0.25 14.89
CA ASP A 85 6.84 0.23 15.72
C ASP A 85 8.21 -0.01 15.06
N GLY A 86 8.59 0.94 14.20
CA GLY A 86 9.91 1.01 13.58
C GLY A 86 9.91 0.62 12.10
N PRO A 87 11.10 0.63 11.46
CA PRO A 87 11.22 0.35 10.04
C PRO A 87 11.02 -1.13 9.72
N VAL A 88 10.27 -1.40 8.65
CA VAL A 88 10.27 -2.71 7.99
C VAL A 88 11.26 -2.65 6.83
N ASN A 89 12.26 -3.53 6.85
CA ASN A 89 13.29 -3.56 5.81
C ASN A 89 13.05 -4.68 4.81
N GLY A 90 13.22 -4.37 3.52
CA GLY A 90 13.20 -5.36 2.46
C GLY A 90 14.46 -6.22 2.49
N LYS A 91 14.35 -7.47 2.02
CA LYS A 91 15.52 -8.34 1.88
C LYS A 91 16.45 -7.74 0.82
N LYS A 92 17.74 -7.65 1.17
CA LYS A 92 18.82 -7.24 0.25
C LYS A 92 19.01 -8.24 -0.87
#